data_AF-A0A395W931-F1
#
_entry.id   AF-A0A395W931-F1
#
_cell.length_a   1.000
_cell.length_b   1.000
_cell.length_c   1.000
_cell.angle_alpha   90.00
_cell.angle_beta   90.00
_cell.angle_gamma   90.00
#
_symmetry.space_group_name_H-M   'P 1'
#
loop_
_entity.id
_entity.type
_entity.pdbx_description
1 polymer ?
#
loop_
_entity_poly.entity_id
_entity_poly.type
_entity_poly.pdbx_seq_one_letter_code
_entity_poly.pdbx_strand_id
1 'polypeptide(L)'
;MEKAILSRINLKTLDTNIAYDYFETISDLIDTKEVQDLKKCSQHLATSRFQHSLNVSYYSFLICRKFGLDAYSAARAGLLHDLYYYDWKTNDKRPLEGNHAKIHPIIALENAKNITITNPTIDDAILHHMWPLKTSHPNTSVGWIIQAVDKFCAITEMGHQSLFRASRSNNLLSYCILFTFLLTI
;
A
#
# COMPACT_ATOMS: atom_id res chain seq x y z
N MET A 1 12.42 -2.60 9.97
CA MET A 1 11.26 -2.12 9.18
C MET A 1 11.22 -0.60 9.10
N GLU A 2 10.72 -0.03 8.00
CA GLU A 2 10.57 1.42 7.87
C GLU A 2 9.34 1.91 8.68
N LYS A 3 9.35 3.18 9.08
CA LYS A 3 8.24 3.77 9.85
C LYS A 3 7.11 4.08 8.88
N ALA A 4 5.91 3.56 9.13
CA ALA A 4 4.75 3.90 8.31
C ALA A 4 4.56 5.43 8.27
N ILE A 5 4.36 5.97 7.08
CA ILE A 5 4.26 7.42 6.84
C ILE A 5 3.10 7.97 7.68
N LEU A 6 3.36 9.04 8.45
CA LEU A 6 2.45 9.66 9.44
C LEU A 6 2.15 8.87 10.72
N SER A 7 2.66 7.65 10.88
CA SER A 7 2.49 6.91 12.14
C SER A 7 3.25 7.60 13.28
N ARG A 8 2.63 7.66 14.47
CA ARG A 8 3.35 8.03 15.70
C ARG A 8 4.12 6.85 16.30
N ILE A 9 3.73 5.62 15.95
CA ILE A 9 4.32 4.38 16.44
C ILE A 9 5.49 3.98 15.55
N ASN A 10 6.63 3.70 16.17
CA ASN A 10 7.80 3.21 15.48
C ASN A 10 7.76 1.68 15.43
N LEU A 11 7.51 1.13 14.24
CA LEU A 11 7.48 -0.32 14.06
C LEU A 11 8.83 -1.01 14.29
N LYS A 12 9.94 -0.27 14.43
CA LYS A 12 11.26 -0.83 14.75
C LYS A 12 11.45 -1.16 16.23
N THR A 13 10.76 -0.46 17.12
CA THR A 13 11.03 -0.56 18.56
C THR A 13 10.26 -1.71 19.21
N LEU A 14 9.23 -2.26 18.53
CA LEU A 14 8.33 -3.30 19.05
C LEU A 14 7.87 -3.01 20.50
N ASP A 15 7.77 -1.73 20.83
CA ASP A 15 7.59 -1.20 22.19
C ASP A 15 6.12 -1.23 22.64
N THR A 16 5.23 -1.70 21.75
CA THR A 16 3.81 -1.83 22.01
C THR A 16 3.33 -3.19 21.53
N ASN A 17 2.36 -3.79 22.25
CA ASN A 17 1.71 -5.04 21.84
C ASN A 17 1.15 -4.95 20.41
N ILE A 18 0.72 -3.77 19.99
CA ILE A 18 0.23 -3.52 18.63
C ILE A 18 1.33 -3.72 17.59
N ALA A 19 2.53 -3.16 17.83
CA ALA A 19 3.66 -3.31 16.92
C ALA A 19 4.15 -4.76 16.87
N TYR A 20 4.19 -5.45 18.02
CA TYR A 20 4.49 -6.87 18.09
C TYR A 20 3.51 -7.71 17.27
N ASP A 21 2.22 -7.63 17.56
CA ASP A 21 1.20 -8.43 16.88
C ASP A 21 1.14 -8.16 15.36
N TYR A 22 1.35 -6.90 14.95
CA TYR A 22 1.47 -6.55 13.54
C TYR A 22 2.68 -7.24 12.90
N PHE A 23 3.86 -7.13 13.53
CA PHE A 23 5.08 -7.70 13.00
C PHE A 23 4.99 -9.22 12.90
N GLU A 24 4.51 -9.89 13.95
CA GLU A 24 4.30 -11.34 13.96
C GLU A 24 3.46 -11.80 12.77
N THR A 25 2.40 -11.05 12.44
CA THR A 25 1.48 -11.35 11.33
C THR A 25 2.14 -11.37 9.95
N ILE A 26 3.23 -10.62 9.76
CA ILE A 26 3.92 -10.46 8.47
C ILE A 26 5.39 -10.90 8.50
N SER A 27 5.87 -11.41 9.62
CA SER A 27 7.29 -11.70 9.88
C SER A 27 7.88 -12.70 8.87
N ASP A 28 7.08 -13.65 8.41
CA ASP A 28 7.42 -14.64 7.39
C ASP A 28 7.49 -14.06 5.97
N LEU A 29 6.89 -12.88 5.74
CA LEU A 29 6.80 -12.25 4.42
C LEU A 29 7.74 -11.06 4.25
N ILE A 30 7.87 -10.23 5.29
CA ILE A 30 8.41 -8.87 5.14
C ILE A 30 9.84 -8.85 4.62
N ASP A 31 10.64 -9.85 4.98
CA ASP A 31 12.05 -9.97 4.59
C ASP A 31 12.29 -10.93 3.40
N THR A 32 11.22 -11.44 2.77
CA THR A 32 11.33 -12.20 1.52
C THR A 32 11.93 -11.35 0.41
N LYS A 33 12.65 -11.98 -0.52
CA LYS A 33 13.25 -11.30 -1.67
C LYS A 33 12.20 -10.55 -2.48
N GLU A 34 11.05 -11.20 -2.69
CA GLU A 34 9.92 -10.72 -3.45
C GLU A 34 9.32 -9.45 -2.87
N VAL A 35 9.16 -9.37 -1.55
CA VAL A 35 8.68 -8.14 -0.90
C VAL A 35 9.77 -7.07 -0.90
N GLN A 36 11.02 -7.43 -0.62
CA GLN A 36 12.14 -6.47 -0.57
C GLN A 36 12.46 -5.85 -1.93
N ASP A 37 12.28 -6.58 -3.03
CA ASP A 37 12.50 -6.07 -4.39
C ASP A 37 11.56 -4.91 -4.75
N LEU A 38 10.41 -4.78 -4.08
CA LEU A 38 9.50 -3.64 -4.23
C LEU A 38 10.15 -2.30 -3.83
N LYS A 39 11.25 -2.30 -3.07
CA LYS A 39 12.02 -1.09 -2.74
C LYS A 39 12.65 -0.42 -3.96
N LYS A 40 12.92 -1.20 -5.02
CA LYS A 40 13.51 -0.73 -6.28
C LYS A 40 12.47 -0.10 -7.20
N CYS A 41 11.19 -0.27 -6.88
CA CYS A 41 10.10 0.20 -7.71
C CYS A 41 9.50 1.49 -7.12
N SER A 42 9.41 2.55 -7.93
CA SER A 42 8.75 3.79 -7.52
C SER A 42 7.22 3.63 -7.52
N GLN A 43 6.59 4.27 -6.54
CA GLN A 43 5.15 4.42 -6.39
C GLN A 43 4.86 5.81 -5.80
N HIS A 44 3.78 6.47 -6.20
CA HIS A 44 3.37 7.79 -5.67
C HIS A 44 4.53 8.81 -5.51
N LEU A 45 5.15 9.22 -6.63
CA LEU A 45 6.33 10.10 -6.69
C LEU A 45 7.63 9.41 -6.19
N ALA A 46 8.15 9.78 -5.02
CA ALA A 46 9.40 9.28 -4.47
C ALA A 46 9.21 8.22 -3.37
N THR A 47 7.98 7.72 -3.16
CA THR A 47 7.75 6.56 -2.32
C THR A 47 8.17 5.29 -3.08
N SER A 48 8.72 4.30 -2.39
CA SER A 48 8.90 2.97 -2.99
C SER A 48 7.60 2.17 -2.87
N ARG A 49 7.37 1.23 -3.79
CA ARG A 49 6.20 0.33 -3.70
C ARG A 49 6.21 -0.46 -2.40
N PHE A 50 7.40 -0.86 -1.93
CA PHE A 50 7.58 -1.46 -0.61
C PHE A 50 7.00 -0.58 0.51
N GLN A 51 7.41 0.69 0.56
CA GLN A 51 6.97 1.60 1.61
C GLN A 51 5.48 1.89 1.53
N HIS A 52 4.93 2.00 0.32
CA HIS A 52 3.49 2.13 0.10
C HIS A 52 2.72 0.91 0.63
N SER A 53 3.10 -0.30 0.20
CA SER A 53 2.46 -1.54 0.68
C SER A 53 2.61 -1.73 2.19
N LEU A 54 3.74 -1.33 2.78
CA LEU A 54 3.93 -1.34 4.23
C LEU A 54 2.97 -0.38 4.95
N ASN A 55 2.73 0.82 4.40
CA ASN A 55 1.75 1.76 4.94
C ASN A 55 0.34 1.17 4.90
N VAL A 56 -0.06 0.64 3.74
CA VAL A 56 -1.40 0.06 3.53
C VAL A 56 -1.62 -1.14 4.44
N SER A 57 -0.62 -2.02 4.56
CA SER A 57 -0.60 -3.15 5.48
C SER A 57 -0.84 -2.72 6.92
N TYR A 58 -0.06 -1.75 7.41
CA TYR A 58 -0.11 -1.32 8.80
C TYR A 58 -1.44 -0.64 9.16
N TYR A 59 -1.91 0.31 8.34
CA TYR A 59 -3.16 1.02 8.64
C TYR A 59 -4.39 0.11 8.55
N SER A 60 -4.41 -0.80 7.57
CA SER A 60 -5.48 -1.80 7.45
C SER A 60 -5.51 -2.75 8.65
N PHE A 61 -4.35 -3.21 9.13
CA PHE A 61 -4.24 -4.00 10.35
C PHE A 61 -4.82 -3.26 11.56
N LEU A 62 -4.44 -2.00 11.76
CA LEU A 62 -4.93 -1.20 12.89
C LEU A 62 -6.46 -1.02 12.85
N ILE A 63 -7.01 -0.72 11.68
CA ILE A 63 -8.45 -0.56 11.50
C ILE A 63 -9.16 -1.87 11.81
N CYS A 64 -8.76 -2.98 11.17
CA CYS A 64 -9.38 -4.27 11.41
C CYS A 64 -9.29 -4.70 12.88
N ARG A 65 -8.11 -4.54 13.50
CA ARG A 65 -7.92 -4.84 14.93
C ARG A 65 -8.85 -4.02 15.81
N LYS A 66 -8.98 -2.71 15.55
CA LYS A 66 -9.84 -1.81 16.33
C LYS A 66 -11.32 -2.19 16.25
N PHE A 67 -11.76 -2.71 15.09
CA PHE A 67 -13.16 -3.08 14.85
C PHE A 67 -13.44 -4.58 15.05
N GLY A 68 -12.47 -5.37 15.53
CA GLY A 68 -12.64 -6.82 15.70
C GLY A 68 -12.82 -7.59 14.39
N LEU A 69 -12.32 -7.05 13.28
CA LEU A 69 -12.31 -7.69 11.96
C LEU A 69 -11.03 -8.52 11.78
N ASP A 70 -10.94 -9.23 10.65
CA ASP A 70 -9.80 -10.07 10.28
C ASP A 70 -8.52 -9.24 10.02
N ALA A 71 -7.81 -8.90 11.10
CA ALA A 71 -6.58 -8.13 11.07
C ALA A 71 -5.42 -8.92 10.46
N TYR A 72 -5.43 -10.25 10.59
CA TYR A 72 -4.42 -11.13 9.99
C TYR A 72 -4.43 -10.99 8.46
N SER A 73 -5.59 -11.19 7.84
CA SER A 73 -5.73 -11.03 6.39
C SER A 73 -5.49 -9.59 5.95
N ALA A 74 -5.87 -8.59 6.74
CA ALA A 74 -5.64 -7.19 6.42
C ALA A 74 -4.16 -6.80 6.35
N ALA A 75 -3.35 -7.24 7.32
CA ALA A 75 -1.91 -6.97 7.29
C ALA A 75 -1.25 -7.62 6.07
N ARG A 76 -1.56 -8.89 5.81
CA ARG A 76 -0.93 -9.66 4.72
C ARG A 76 -1.40 -9.16 3.35
N ALA A 77 -2.70 -8.98 3.15
CA ALA A 77 -3.23 -8.43 1.90
C ALA A 77 -2.67 -7.04 1.61
N GLY A 78 -2.59 -6.16 2.62
CA GLY A 78 -2.03 -4.83 2.43
C GLY A 78 -0.56 -4.83 2.06
N LEU A 79 0.23 -5.80 2.57
CA LEU A 79 1.64 -5.92 2.20
C LEU A 79 1.82 -6.43 0.76
N LEU A 80 0.87 -7.23 0.27
CA LEU A 80 0.99 -7.97 -0.99
C LEU A 80 0.15 -7.41 -2.14
N HIS A 81 -0.76 -6.45 -1.89
CA HIS A 81 -1.71 -5.97 -2.91
C HIS A 81 -1.07 -5.44 -4.19
N ASP A 82 0.16 -4.91 -4.04
CA ASP A 82 0.95 -4.24 -5.07
C ASP A 82 2.20 -5.07 -5.46
N LEU A 83 2.18 -6.39 -5.25
CA LEU A 83 3.33 -7.27 -5.49
C LEU A 83 3.58 -7.51 -6.99
N TYR A 84 4.11 -6.52 -7.70
CA TYR A 84 4.63 -6.61 -9.06
C TYR A 84 5.94 -5.82 -9.18
N TYR A 85 6.73 -6.06 -10.24
CA TYR A 85 8.13 -5.61 -10.29
C TYR A 85 8.50 -4.70 -11.47
N TYR A 86 7.54 -4.42 -12.35
CA TYR A 86 7.77 -3.58 -13.53
C TYR A 86 7.30 -2.13 -13.30
N ASP A 87 7.81 -1.22 -14.12
CA ASP A 87 7.28 0.14 -14.25
C ASP A 87 6.18 0.13 -15.32
N TRP A 88 4.95 0.43 -14.92
CA TRP A 88 3.81 0.41 -15.82
C TRP A 88 3.76 1.58 -16.81
N LYS A 89 4.56 2.63 -16.59
CA LYS A 89 4.62 3.82 -17.45
C LYS A 89 5.67 3.69 -18.55
N THR A 90 6.75 2.96 -18.29
CA THR A 90 7.92 2.91 -19.16
C THR A 90 8.23 1.52 -19.70
N ASN A 91 7.71 0.46 -19.08
CA ASN A 91 8.02 -0.90 -19.48
C ASN A 91 6.92 -1.48 -20.38
N ASP A 92 7.27 -1.69 -21.65
CA ASP A 92 6.39 -2.35 -22.63
C ASP A 92 6.30 -3.87 -22.37
N LYS A 93 7.27 -4.46 -21.66
CA LYS A 93 7.31 -5.91 -21.35
C LYS A 93 6.63 -6.19 -20.02
N ARG A 94 5.30 -6.29 -20.06
CA ARG A 94 4.46 -6.69 -18.91
C ARG A 94 4.05 -8.16 -19.06
N PRO A 95 3.92 -8.94 -17.96
CA PRO A 95 3.48 -10.33 -18.02
C PRO A 95 2.08 -10.52 -18.61
N LEU A 96 1.22 -9.50 -18.48
CA LEU A 96 -0.12 -9.46 -19.04
C LEU A 96 -0.35 -8.15 -19.80
N GLU A 97 -1.02 -8.23 -20.94
CA GLU A 97 -1.46 -7.06 -21.69
C GLU A 97 -2.75 -6.46 -21.13
N GLY A 98 -2.93 -5.15 -21.33
CA GLY A 98 -4.16 -4.44 -20.97
C GLY A 98 -3.96 -3.25 -20.02
N ASN A 99 -5.09 -2.74 -19.51
CA ASN A 99 -5.09 -1.59 -18.60
C ASN A 99 -4.46 -1.97 -17.26
N HIS A 100 -3.42 -1.25 -16.85
CA HIS A 100 -2.63 -1.54 -15.66
C HIS A 100 -3.48 -1.71 -14.40
N ALA A 101 -4.48 -0.84 -14.18
CA ALA A 101 -5.35 -0.89 -13.00
C ALA A 101 -6.22 -2.16 -12.93
N LYS A 102 -6.43 -2.83 -14.07
CA LYS A 102 -7.18 -4.10 -14.14
C LYS A 102 -6.27 -5.32 -13.99
N ILE A 103 -5.06 -5.26 -14.54
CA ILE A 103 -4.16 -6.42 -14.62
C ILE A 103 -3.25 -6.57 -13.41
N HIS A 104 -2.76 -5.49 -12.78
CA HIS A 104 -1.81 -5.65 -11.69
C HIS A 104 -2.40 -6.33 -10.45
N PRO A 105 -3.71 -6.19 -10.10
CA PRO A 105 -4.27 -6.96 -9.00
C PRO A 105 -4.24 -8.47 -9.27
N ILE A 106 -4.29 -8.88 -10.55
CA ILE A 106 -4.18 -10.28 -10.96
C ILE A 106 -2.73 -10.76 -10.79
N ILE A 107 -1.77 -9.99 -11.31
CA ILE A 107 -0.34 -10.28 -11.22
C ILE A 107 0.12 -10.32 -9.76
N ALA A 108 -0.34 -9.36 -8.94
CA ALA A 108 -0.01 -9.29 -7.52
C ALA A 108 -0.57 -10.50 -6.77
N LEU A 109 -1.80 -10.92 -7.06
CA LEU A 109 -2.38 -12.11 -6.45
C LEU A 109 -1.63 -13.39 -6.84
N GLU A 110 -1.24 -13.52 -8.11
CA GLU A 110 -0.45 -14.67 -8.58
C GLU A 110 0.93 -14.71 -7.90
N ASN A 111 1.63 -13.58 -7.84
CA ASN A 111 2.90 -13.48 -7.13
C ASN A 111 2.75 -13.77 -5.63
N ALA A 112 1.68 -13.31 -4.99
CA ALA A 112 1.40 -13.58 -3.58
C ALA A 112 1.23 -15.09 -3.33
N LYS A 113 0.48 -15.78 -4.20
CA LYS A 113 0.26 -17.23 -4.12
C LYS A 113 1.54 -18.05 -4.33
N ASN A 114 2.53 -17.50 -5.03
CA ASN A 114 3.82 -18.15 -5.23
C ASN A 114 4.73 -18.08 -4.00
N ILE A 115 4.53 -17.12 -3.09
CA ILE A 115 5.40 -16.92 -1.91
C ILE A 115 4.74 -17.27 -0.57
N THR A 116 3.41 -17.40 -0.53
CA THR A 116 2.67 -17.75 0.69
C THR A 116 1.35 -18.43 0.37
N ILE A 117 0.84 -19.19 1.33
CA ILE A 117 -0.56 -19.64 1.34
C ILE A 117 -1.44 -18.40 1.57
N THR A 118 -2.44 -18.22 0.71
CA THR A 118 -3.47 -17.19 0.83
C THR A 118 -4.81 -17.80 1.24
N ASN A 119 -5.76 -16.95 1.64
CA ASN A 119 -7.13 -17.34 1.96
C ASN A 119 -8.11 -16.49 1.12
N PRO A 120 -9.43 -16.83 1.08
CA PRO A 120 -10.39 -16.09 0.28
C PRO A 120 -10.48 -14.58 0.58
N THR A 121 -10.24 -14.17 1.82
CA THR A 121 -10.24 -12.75 2.23
C THR A 121 -9.02 -12.01 1.67
N ILE A 122 -7.83 -12.62 1.74
CA ILE A 122 -6.60 -12.07 1.15
C ILE A 122 -6.75 -11.99 -0.38
N ASP A 123 -7.26 -13.05 -1.00
CA ASP A 123 -7.49 -13.11 -2.44
C ASP A 123 -8.45 -12.00 -2.90
N ASP A 124 -9.60 -11.83 -2.23
CA ASP A 124 -10.57 -10.77 -2.52
C ASP A 124 -9.97 -9.37 -2.37
N ALA A 125 -9.23 -9.14 -1.28
CA ALA A 125 -8.62 -7.85 -1.00
C ALA A 125 -7.57 -7.46 -2.04
N ILE A 126 -6.64 -8.37 -2.36
CA ILE A 126 -5.62 -8.12 -3.40
C ILE A 126 -6.30 -7.98 -4.76
N LEU A 127 -7.26 -8.83 -5.10
CA LEU A 127 -7.84 -8.82 -6.43
C LEU A 127 -8.67 -7.54 -6.67
N HIS A 128 -9.32 -6.97 -5.66
CA HIS A 128 -10.33 -5.92 -5.82
C HIS A 128 -9.93 -4.52 -5.32
N HIS A 129 -8.70 -4.34 -4.83
CA HIS A 129 -8.22 -3.04 -4.32
C HIS A 129 -8.11 -1.92 -5.37
N MET A 130 -8.53 -2.11 -6.62
CA MET A 130 -8.52 -1.07 -7.66
C MET A 130 -9.91 -0.62 -8.10
N TRP A 131 -10.97 -1.05 -7.43
CA TRP A 131 -12.31 -0.51 -7.64
C TRP A 131 -12.34 1.03 -7.46
N PRO A 132 -13.03 1.80 -8.33
CA PRO A 132 -13.89 1.37 -9.44
C PRO A 132 -13.16 1.22 -10.80
N LEU A 133 -11.84 1.41 -10.86
CA LEU A 133 -11.06 1.24 -12.10
C LEU A 133 -11.04 -0.23 -12.54
N LYS A 134 -10.98 -1.13 -11.56
CA LYS A 134 -11.37 -2.53 -11.74
C LYS A 134 -12.88 -2.65 -11.50
N THR A 135 -13.57 -3.24 -12.47
CA THR A 135 -15.05 -3.27 -12.52
C THR A 135 -15.69 -4.10 -11.42
N SER A 136 -14.98 -5.09 -10.87
CA SER A 136 -15.40 -5.91 -9.74
C SER A 136 -15.01 -5.25 -8.41
N HIS A 137 -15.93 -5.21 -7.46
CA HIS A 137 -15.73 -4.64 -6.12
C HIS A 137 -15.29 -5.70 -5.09
N PRO A 138 -14.74 -5.29 -3.95
CA PRO A 138 -14.48 -6.20 -2.84
C PRO A 138 -15.76 -6.85 -2.29
N ASN A 139 -15.66 -8.10 -1.84
CA ASN A 139 -16.76 -8.84 -1.21
C ASN A 139 -16.57 -8.97 0.31
N THR A 140 -15.37 -8.66 0.82
CA THR A 140 -15.02 -8.76 2.23
C THR A 140 -14.82 -7.39 2.87
N SER A 141 -15.03 -7.29 4.19
CA SER A 141 -14.74 -6.06 4.94
C SER A 141 -13.26 -5.67 4.83
N VAL A 142 -12.36 -6.65 4.84
CA VAL A 142 -10.92 -6.44 4.63
C VAL A 142 -10.65 -5.84 3.25
N GLY A 143 -11.26 -6.38 2.19
CA GLY A 143 -11.07 -5.85 0.85
C GLY A 143 -11.57 -4.41 0.69
N TRP A 144 -12.70 -4.05 1.31
CA TRP A 144 -13.15 -2.66 1.36
C TRP A 144 -12.20 -1.74 2.14
N ILE A 145 -11.63 -2.22 3.25
CA ILE A 145 -10.65 -1.46 4.04
C ILE A 145 -9.37 -1.26 3.22
N ILE A 146 -8.83 -2.32 2.64
CA ILE A 146 -7.61 -2.26 1.81
C ILE A 146 -7.81 -1.27 0.67
N GLN A 147 -8.96 -1.33 0.00
CA GLN A 147 -9.29 -0.38 -1.05
C GLN A 147 -9.27 1.08 -0.58
N ALA A 148 -9.88 1.38 0.56
CA ALA A 148 -9.92 2.76 1.07
C ALA A 148 -8.54 3.23 1.55
N VAL A 149 -7.81 2.35 2.26
CA VAL A 149 -6.51 2.66 2.84
C VAL A 149 -5.44 2.84 1.77
N ASP A 150 -5.47 2.06 0.68
CA ASP A 150 -4.62 2.24 -0.50
C ASP A 150 -4.67 3.68 -1.02
N LYS A 151 -5.89 4.15 -1.35
CA LYS A 151 -6.11 5.53 -1.83
C LYS A 151 -5.69 6.58 -0.80
N PHE A 152 -5.98 6.35 0.47
CA PHE A 152 -5.56 7.25 1.55
C PHE A 152 -4.03 7.36 1.65
N CYS A 153 -3.32 6.24 1.59
CA CYS A 153 -1.86 6.21 1.59
C CYS A 153 -1.30 6.94 0.36
N ALA A 154 -1.84 6.68 -0.84
CA ALA A 154 -1.46 7.37 -2.06
C ALA A 154 -1.57 8.90 -1.93
N ILE A 155 -2.70 9.40 -1.45
CA ILE A 155 -2.94 10.85 -1.28
C ILE A 155 -1.99 11.44 -0.23
N THR A 156 -1.85 10.79 0.92
CA THR A 156 -1.01 11.31 2.01
C THR A 156 0.47 11.29 1.67
N GLU A 157 0.94 10.28 0.95
CA GLU A 157 2.30 10.19 0.44
C GLU A 157 2.63 11.32 -0.54
N MET A 158 1.76 11.54 -1.53
CA MET A 158 1.91 12.63 -2.49
C MET A 158 1.84 14.00 -1.80
N GLY A 159 0.91 14.18 -0.86
CA GLY A 159 0.76 15.41 -0.08
C GLY A 159 1.98 15.70 0.79
N HIS A 160 2.47 14.71 1.53
CA HIS A 160 3.66 14.86 2.40
C HIS A 160 4.90 15.26 1.60
N GLN A 161 5.12 14.63 0.44
CA GLN A 161 6.24 14.97 -0.44
C GLN A 161 6.10 16.36 -1.06
N SER A 162 4.88 16.75 -1.45
CA SER A 162 4.60 18.07 -2.02
C SER A 162 4.82 19.18 -0.99
N LEU A 163 4.34 19.00 0.24
CA LEU A 163 4.59 19.87 1.40
C LEU A 163 6.08 20.01 1.69
N PHE A 164 6.81 18.89 1.74
CA PHE A 164 8.25 18.90 2.00
C PHE A 164 9.03 19.66 0.91
N ARG A 165 8.69 19.44 -0.37
CA ARG A 165 9.30 20.15 -1.50
C ARG A 165 8.99 21.65 -1.44
N ALA A 166 7.75 22.02 -1.13
CA ALA A 166 7.34 23.41 -1.04
C ALA A 166 8.00 24.15 0.14
N SER A 167 8.08 23.52 1.31
CA SER A 167 8.76 24.08 2.50
C SER A 167 10.24 24.36 2.28
N ARG A 168 10.87 23.74 1.27
CA ARG A 168 12.29 23.88 0.94
C ARG A 168 12.52 24.69 -0.34
N SER A 169 11.45 25.21 -0.94
CA SER A 169 11.48 26.04 -2.14
C SER A 169 11.38 27.51 -1.74
N ASN A 170 12.24 28.36 -2.31
CA ASN A 170 12.16 29.82 -2.14
C ASN A 170 11.21 30.49 -3.16
N ASN A 171 10.44 29.69 -3.92
CA ASN A 171 9.56 30.19 -4.99
C ASN A 171 8.10 30.28 -4.52
N LEU A 172 7.50 31.47 -4.66
CA LEU A 172 6.08 31.76 -4.37
C LEU A 172 5.10 30.75 -4.97
N LEU A 173 5.41 30.20 -6.15
CA LEU A 173 4.59 29.21 -6.85
C LEU A 173 4.41 27.91 -6.05
N SER A 174 5.41 27.53 -5.25
CA SER A 174 5.35 26.32 -4.40
C SER A 174 4.34 26.46 -3.27
N TYR A 175 4.07 27.68 -2.81
CA TYR A 175 3.03 27.96 -1.81
C TYR A 175 1.63 28.01 -2.43
N CYS A 176 1.49 28.40 -3.70
CA CYS A 176 0.20 28.37 -4.40
C CYS A 176 -0.30 26.94 -4.66
N ILE A 177 0.60 25.99 -4.95
CA ILE A 177 0.26 24.56 -5.13
C ILE A 177 -0.23 23.93 -3.81
N LEU A 178 0.28 24.41 -2.67
CA LEU A 178 -0.21 24.00 -1.35
C LEU A 178 -1.63 24.50 -1.06
N PHE A 179 -1.93 25.73 -1.50
CA PHE A 179 -3.21 26.38 -1.24
C PHE A 179 -4.35 25.75 -2.07
N THR A 180 -4.08 25.31 -3.30
CA THR A 180 -5.09 24.64 -4.15
C THR A 180 -5.43 23.22 -3.67
N PHE A 181 -4.47 22.48 -3.09
CA PHE A 181 -4.71 21.16 -2.52
C PHE A 181 -5.60 21.20 -1.26
N LEU A 182 -5.54 22.29 -0.49
CA LEU A 182 -6.37 22.53 0.70
C LEU A 182 -7.80 23.00 0.37
N LEU A 183 -8.02 23.57 -0.81
CA LEU A 183 -9.32 24.09 -1.25
C LEU A 183 -10.16 23.08 -2.07
N THR A 184 -9.60 21.91 -2.38
CA THR A 184 -10.23 20.89 -3.25
C THR A 184 -10.54 19.57 -2.55
N ILE A 185 -10.40 19.53 -1.21
CA ILE A 185 -10.95 18.50 -0.31
C ILE A 185 -12.15 19.11 0.42
#